data_AF-A0A4P9WXX9-F1
#
_entry.id   AF-A0A4P9WXX9-F1
#
_cell.length_a   1.000
_cell.length_b   1.000
_cell.length_c   1.000
_cell.angle_alpha   90.00
_cell.angle_beta   90.00
_cell.angle_gamma   90.00
#
_symmetry.space_group_name_H-M   'P 1'
#
loop_
_entity.id
_entity.type
_entity.pdbx_description
1 polymer ?
#
loop_
_entity_poly.entity_id
_entity_poly.type
_entity_poly.pdbx_seq_one_letter_code
_entity_poly.pdbx_strand_id
1 'polypeptide(L)'
;MRYFSLSATRVNTERLLTHNMLQCHVKNCRPNESFPLTIKDPELERTEAEFNPDFMRGLVPKLDWTALRKTAGALGLGDLPAEMPEATDEFLQMLHALVLETRVVSGSMVCDVCHHVFPITNGIPNMLLQADEV
;
A
#
# COMPACT_ATOMS: atom_id res chain seq x y z
N MET A 1 -13.79 -30.50 13.66
CA MET A 1 -12.68 -30.09 14.53
C MET A 1 -12.39 -28.63 14.20
N ARG A 2 -12.96 -27.71 14.98
CA ARG A 2 -12.91 -26.26 14.71
C ARG A 2 -11.69 -25.69 15.42
N TYR A 3 -10.66 -25.34 14.65
CA TYR A 3 -9.59 -24.49 15.16
C TYR A 3 -10.03 -23.03 15.00
N PHE A 4 -10.66 -22.50 16.04
CA PHE A 4 -10.71 -21.07 16.30
C PHE A 4 -9.54 -20.79 17.26
N SER A 5 -8.48 -20.19 16.74
CA SER A 5 -7.49 -19.48 17.53
C SER A 5 -6.61 -18.71 16.56
N LEU A 6 -6.81 -17.40 16.49
CA LEU A 6 -5.74 -16.42 16.58
C LEU A 6 -6.39 -15.13 17.08
N SER A 7 -5.90 -14.69 18.23
CA SER A 7 -6.13 -13.40 18.85
C SER A 7 -6.03 -12.26 17.83
N ALA A 8 -6.93 -11.28 17.94
CA ALA A 8 -6.91 -10.01 17.24
C ALA A 8 -5.72 -9.14 17.66
N THR A 9 -4.50 -9.61 17.44
CA THR A 9 -3.33 -8.75 17.41
C THR A 9 -3.42 -8.01 16.08
N ARG A 10 -3.72 -6.71 16.13
CA ARG A 10 -3.59 -5.78 14.99
C ARG A 10 -2.13 -5.80 14.54
N VAL A 11 -1.74 -6.79 13.74
CA VAL A 11 -0.49 -6.73 12.99
C VAL A 11 -0.76 -5.66 11.92
N ASN A 12 0.00 -4.57 11.99
CA ASN A 12 0.02 -3.53 10.97
C ASN A 12 0.54 -4.15 9.68
N THR A 13 -0.36 -4.71 8.90
CA THR A 13 -0.06 -5.30 7.60
C THR A 13 0.02 -4.26 6.50
N GLU A 14 0.67 -4.62 5.41
CA GLU A 14 0.78 -3.84 4.19
C GLU A 14 -0.57 -3.60 3.54
N ARG A 15 -1.14 -2.43 3.84
CA ARG A 15 -2.30 -1.85 3.14
C ARG A 15 -1.79 -1.00 2.00
N LEU A 16 -2.59 -0.81 0.95
CA LEU A 16 -2.23 0.11 -0.12
C LEU A 16 -2.04 1.56 0.35
N LEU A 17 -2.69 1.95 1.46
CA LEU A 17 -2.39 3.19 2.16
C LEU A 17 -0.92 3.30 2.57
N THR A 18 -0.37 2.27 3.22
CA THR A 18 1.03 2.25 3.68
C THR A 18 1.97 2.29 2.48
N HIS A 19 1.70 1.49 1.47
CA HIS A 19 2.44 1.48 0.21
C HIS A 19 2.53 2.87 -0.43
N ASN A 20 1.43 3.63 -0.41
CA ASN A 20 1.35 4.99 -0.96
C ASN A 20 2.10 6.05 -0.14
N MET A 21 2.72 5.67 0.99
CA MET A 21 3.55 6.54 1.83
C MET A 21 4.98 6.02 2.00
N LEU A 22 5.32 4.90 1.37
CA LEU A 22 6.55 4.15 1.62
C LEU A 22 7.46 4.16 0.38
N GLN A 23 8.71 4.56 0.59
CA GLN A 23 9.73 4.74 -0.45
C GLN A 23 11.02 3.99 -0.11
N CYS A 24 11.90 3.85 -1.11
CA CYS A 24 13.25 3.34 -0.89
C CYS A 24 14.10 4.34 -0.09
N HIS A 25 14.95 3.80 0.80
CA HIS A 25 15.95 4.57 1.56
C HIS A 25 17.38 4.03 1.39
N VAL A 26 17.60 3.15 0.42
CA VAL A 26 18.97 2.73 0.03
C VAL A 26 19.76 3.97 -0.38
N LYS A 27 21.06 4.00 -0.07
CA LYS A 27 22.00 5.05 -0.47
C LYS A 27 21.74 5.49 -1.92
N ASN A 28 21.70 6.81 -2.10
CA ASN A 28 21.49 7.47 -3.39
C ASN A 28 20.09 7.32 -4.01
N CYS A 29 19.14 6.63 -3.37
CA CYS A 29 17.73 6.71 -3.77
C CYS A 29 17.11 8.03 -3.28
N ARG A 30 16.54 8.81 -4.21
CA ARG A 30 15.82 10.05 -3.88
C ARG A 30 14.31 9.80 -3.85
N PRO A 31 13.55 10.48 -2.97
CA PRO A 31 12.09 10.33 -2.88
C PRO A 31 11.37 10.39 -4.23
N ASN A 32 11.70 11.40 -5.05
CA ASN A 32 11.03 11.66 -6.32
C ASN A 32 11.28 10.59 -7.41
N GLU A 33 12.28 9.73 -7.22
CA GLU A 33 12.69 8.72 -8.19
C GLU A 33 12.40 7.31 -7.70
N SER A 34 12.41 7.10 -6.38
CA SER A 34 12.30 5.79 -5.72
C SER A 34 10.94 5.52 -5.09
N PHE A 35 9.93 6.30 -5.49
CA PHE A 35 8.53 6.15 -5.10
C PHE A 35 7.61 6.22 -6.34
N PRO A 36 6.56 5.40 -6.42
CA PRO A 36 6.27 4.25 -5.55
C PRO A 36 7.18 3.06 -5.87
N LEU A 37 7.35 2.16 -4.89
CA LEU A 37 7.98 0.86 -5.14
C LEU A 37 7.06 0.00 -6.01
N THR A 38 7.61 -0.81 -6.91
CA THR A 38 6.81 -1.69 -7.76
C THR A 38 6.48 -3.00 -7.02
N ILE A 39 5.21 -3.32 -6.84
CA ILE A 39 4.78 -4.60 -6.25
C ILE A 39 4.92 -5.73 -7.30
N LYS A 40 5.52 -6.85 -6.90
CA LYS A 40 5.72 -8.06 -7.73
C LYS A 40 5.19 -9.31 -7.02
N ASP A 41 4.62 -10.19 -7.83
CA ASP A 41 4.01 -11.46 -7.43
C ASP A 41 3.10 -11.36 -6.19
N PRO A 42 2.14 -10.43 -6.18
CA PRO A 42 1.32 -10.17 -5.00
C PRO A 42 0.27 -11.27 -4.77
N GLU A 43 0.12 -11.64 -3.51
CA GLU A 43 -1.11 -12.25 -3.00
C GLU A 43 -1.92 -11.18 -2.28
N LEU A 44 -3.14 -10.92 -2.76
CA LEU A 44 -4.00 -9.87 -2.21
C LEU A 44 -5.10 -10.45 -1.33
N GLU A 45 -5.38 -9.77 -0.23
CA GLU A 45 -6.50 -10.06 0.65
C GLU A 45 -7.32 -8.79 0.88
N ARG A 46 -8.64 -8.96 1.02
CA ARG A 46 -9.52 -7.91 1.52
C ARG A 46 -9.88 -8.18 2.97
N THR A 47 -9.66 -7.19 3.83
CA THR A 47 -10.09 -7.22 5.22
C THR A 47 -10.91 -5.96 5.52
N GLU A 48 -12.14 -6.14 6.00
CA GLU A 48 -13.02 -5.03 6.37
C GLU A 48 -12.37 -4.08 7.37
N ALA A 49 -12.62 -2.79 7.19
CA ALA A 49 -12.21 -1.74 8.10
C ALA A 49 -13.39 -0.80 8.37
N GLU A 50 -13.45 -0.24 9.58
CA GLU A 50 -14.48 0.72 9.93
C GLU A 50 -14.36 1.97 9.05
N PHE A 51 -15.43 2.30 8.31
CA PHE A 51 -15.49 3.49 7.49
C PHE A 51 -15.70 4.74 8.36
N ASN A 52 -14.81 5.72 8.19
CA ASN A 52 -14.93 7.03 8.83
C ASN A 52 -14.75 8.12 7.76
N PRO A 53 -15.81 8.85 7.38
CA PRO A 53 -15.75 9.82 6.29
C PRO A 53 -14.84 11.01 6.62
N ASP A 54 -14.77 11.46 7.87
CA ASP A 54 -13.91 12.59 8.27
C ASP A 54 -12.43 12.20 8.22
N PHE A 55 -12.10 10.98 8.64
CA PHE A 55 -10.78 10.41 8.44
C PHE A 55 -10.42 10.36 6.95
N MET A 56 -11.33 9.86 6.11
CA MET A 56 -11.09 9.75 4.68
C MET A 56 -10.89 11.12 4.02
N ARG A 57 -11.70 12.13 4.36
CA ARG A 57 -11.49 13.52 3.90
C ARG A 57 -10.14 14.08 4.33
N GLY A 58 -9.70 13.79 5.54
CA GLY A 58 -8.36 14.18 6.02
C GLY A 58 -7.21 13.38 5.40
N LEU A 59 -7.50 12.18 4.87
CA LEU A 59 -6.52 11.32 4.20
C LEU A 59 -6.31 11.69 2.73
N VAL A 60 -7.39 12.03 2.01
CA VAL A 60 -7.36 12.42 0.59
C VAL A 60 -6.17 13.35 0.22
N PRO A 61 -5.91 14.47 0.92
CA PRO A 61 -4.81 15.37 0.55
C PRO A 61 -3.40 14.82 0.82
N LYS A 62 -3.27 13.68 1.51
CA LYS A 62 -1.99 13.03 1.84
C LYS A 62 -1.61 11.94 0.85
N LEU A 63 -2.54 11.52 0.00
CA LEU A 63 -2.30 10.46 -0.96
C LEU A 63 -1.58 11.01 -2.19
N ASP A 64 -0.56 10.29 -2.65
CA ASP A 64 -0.08 10.49 -4.01
C ASP A 64 -1.01 9.75 -4.97
N TRP A 65 -1.94 10.49 -5.57
CA TRP A 65 -2.94 9.93 -6.47
C TRP A 65 -2.30 9.22 -7.67
N THR A 66 -1.28 9.82 -8.28
CA THR A 66 -0.59 9.24 -9.45
C THR A 66 0.05 7.88 -9.11
N ALA A 67 0.73 7.79 -7.97
CA ALA A 67 1.31 6.56 -7.49
C ALA A 67 0.24 5.51 -7.17
N LEU A 68 -0.85 5.90 -6.50
CA LEU A 68 -1.97 5.00 -6.19
C LEU A 68 -2.61 4.43 -7.46
N ARG A 69 -2.79 5.27 -8.50
CA ARG A 69 -3.27 4.84 -9.82
C ARG A 69 -2.33 3.83 -10.48
N LYS A 70 -1.02 4.10 -10.48
CA LYS A 70 0.01 3.18 -11.02
C LYS A 70 -0.08 1.83 -10.31
N THR A 71 -0.14 1.84 -8.97
CA THR A 71 -0.21 0.62 -8.17
C THR A 71 -1.52 -0.13 -8.39
N ALA A 72 -2.67 0.54 -8.35
CA ALA A 72 -3.98 -0.09 -8.58
C ALA A 72 -4.07 -0.75 -9.97
N GLY A 73 -3.57 -0.09 -11.01
CA GLY A 73 -3.51 -0.65 -12.36
C GLY A 73 -2.58 -1.86 -12.45
N ALA A 74 -1.39 -1.80 -11.85
CA ALA A 74 -0.44 -2.91 -11.83
C ALA A 74 -0.96 -4.14 -11.08
N LEU A 75 -1.83 -3.94 -10.08
CA LEU A 75 -2.46 -5.00 -9.29
C LEU A 75 -3.80 -5.49 -9.87
N GLY A 76 -4.28 -4.91 -10.97
CA GLY A 76 -5.56 -5.28 -11.57
C GLY A 76 -6.78 -4.91 -10.71
N LEU A 77 -6.67 -3.88 -9.86
CA LEU A 77 -7.74 -3.42 -8.96
C LEU A 77 -8.71 -2.43 -9.60
N GLY A 78 -8.56 -2.19 -10.91
CA GLY A 78 -9.38 -1.30 -11.71
C GLY A 78 -8.66 -0.01 -12.10
N ASP A 79 -9.19 0.63 -13.15
CA ASP A 79 -8.65 1.89 -13.67
C ASP A 79 -9.24 3.07 -12.90
N LEU A 80 -8.41 3.67 -12.06
CA LEU A 80 -8.73 4.91 -11.38
C LEU A 80 -8.69 6.11 -12.35
N PRO A 81 -9.58 7.10 -12.18
CA PRO A 81 -9.66 8.27 -13.05
C PRO A 81 -8.36 9.08 -13.05
N ALA A 82 -8.11 9.80 -14.15
CA ALA A 82 -6.87 10.55 -14.38
C ALA A 82 -6.54 11.52 -13.25
N GLU A 83 -7.55 12.26 -12.81
CA GLU A 83 -7.50 13.22 -11.72
C GLU A 83 -8.27 12.68 -10.52
N MET A 84 -7.92 13.16 -9.33
CA MET A 84 -8.61 12.76 -8.11
C MET A 84 -10.02 13.36 -8.12
N PRO A 85 -11.08 12.54 -8.00
CA PRO A 85 -12.45 13.02 -7.92
C PRO A 85 -12.69 13.91 -6.70
N GLU A 86 -13.80 14.65 -6.73
CA GLU A 86 -14.30 15.33 -5.54
C GLU A 86 -14.60 14.33 -4.42
N ALA A 87 -14.41 14.75 -3.18
CA ALA A 87 -14.59 13.92 -1.99
C ALA A 87 -16.07 13.67 -1.63
N THR A 88 -16.86 13.19 -2.60
CA THR A 88 -18.24 12.72 -2.38
C THR A 88 -18.23 11.44 -1.55
N ASP A 89 -19.33 11.15 -0.86
CA ASP A 89 -19.39 9.99 0.02
C ASP A 89 -19.18 8.66 -0.75
N GLU A 90 -19.65 8.57 -1.99
CA GLU A 90 -19.43 7.40 -2.86
C GLU A 90 -17.95 7.24 -3.20
N PHE A 91 -17.25 8.33 -3.53
CA PHE A 91 -15.82 8.30 -3.79
C PHE A 91 -15.03 7.92 -2.53
N LEU A 92 -15.38 8.48 -1.38
CA LEU A 92 -14.71 8.19 -0.10
C LEU A 92 -14.88 6.71 0.29
N GLN A 93 -16.04 6.11 0.05
CA GLN A 93 -16.27 4.68 0.29
C GLN A 93 -15.45 3.80 -0.65
N MET A 94 -15.41 4.12 -1.95
CA MET A 94 -14.57 3.41 -2.91
C MET A 94 -13.09 3.50 -2.52
N LEU A 95 -12.63 4.71 -2.17
CA LEU A 95 -11.27 4.96 -1.76
C LEU A 95 -10.91 4.20 -0.48
N HIS A 96 -11.82 4.17 0.50
CA HIS A 96 -11.67 3.39 1.73
C HIS A 96 -11.45 1.91 1.42
N ALA A 97 -12.30 1.30 0.61
CA ALA A 97 -12.17 -0.11 0.22
C ALA A 97 -10.83 -0.38 -0.49
N LEU A 98 -10.39 0.56 -1.32
CA LEU A 98 -9.11 0.44 -2.01
C LEU A 98 -7.91 0.56 -1.05
N VAL A 99 -7.80 1.66 -0.30
CA VAL A 99 -6.56 1.98 0.42
C VAL A 99 -6.49 1.37 1.82
N LEU A 100 -7.63 1.15 2.46
CA LEU A 100 -7.69 0.59 3.80
C LEU A 100 -7.99 -0.91 3.78
N GLU A 101 -8.90 -1.38 2.95
CA GLU A 101 -9.33 -2.78 3.03
C GLU A 101 -8.50 -3.73 2.17
N THR A 102 -7.80 -3.21 1.16
CA THR A 102 -6.93 -4.02 0.30
C THR A 102 -5.53 -4.16 0.90
N ARG A 103 -5.07 -5.41 1.06
CA ARG A 103 -3.80 -5.77 1.68
C ARG A 103 -2.98 -6.65 0.75
N VAL A 104 -1.66 -6.51 0.83
CA VAL A 104 -0.70 -7.43 0.20
C VAL A 104 -0.22 -8.39 1.28
N VAL A 105 -0.56 -9.67 1.18
CA VAL A 105 -0.22 -10.70 2.19
C VAL A 105 1.14 -11.33 1.91
N SER A 106 1.46 -11.54 0.64
CA SER A 106 2.75 -12.03 0.19
C SER A 106 3.15 -11.37 -1.13
N GLY A 107 4.46 -11.36 -1.43
CA GLY A 107 5.02 -10.76 -2.63
C GLY A 107 6.29 -9.97 -2.32
N SER A 108 6.61 -8.99 -3.16
CA SER A 108 7.74 -8.08 -2.91
C SER A 108 7.48 -6.68 -3.42
N MET A 109 8.16 -5.70 -2.84
CA MET A 109 8.25 -4.33 -3.35
C MET A 109 9.66 -4.12 -3.90
N VAL A 110 9.76 -3.68 -5.16
CA VAL A 110 11.03 -3.49 -5.85
C VAL A 110 11.24 -2.01 -6.12
N CYS A 111 12.41 -1.49 -5.76
CA CYS A 111 12.78 -0.12 -6.12
C CYS A 111 13.11 -0.04 -7.62
N ASP A 112 12.48 0.87 -8.35
CA ASP A 112 12.73 1.06 -9.78
C ASP A 112 14.12 1.73 -10.05
N VAL A 113 14.80 2.25 -9.02
CA VAL A 113 16.11 2.93 -9.13
C VAL A 113 17.27 2.00 -8.78
N CYS A 114 17.30 1.46 -7.56
CA CYS A 114 18.40 0.62 -7.09
C CYS A 114 18.14 -0.88 -7.24
N HIS A 115 16.93 -1.27 -7.65
CA HIS A 115 16.49 -2.67 -7.80
C HIS A 115 16.55 -3.50 -6.51
N HIS A 116 16.71 -2.86 -5.35
CA HIS A 116 16.58 -3.53 -4.05
C HIS A 116 15.16 -4.08 -3.90
N VAL A 117 15.08 -5.29 -3.36
CA VAL A 117 13.84 -6.06 -3.20
C VAL A 117 13.49 -6.12 -1.71
N PHE A 118 12.36 -5.54 -1.36
CA PHE A 118 11.78 -5.60 -0.02
C PHE A 118 10.71 -6.70 0.02
N PRO A 119 10.99 -7.89 0.58
CA PRO A 119 10.03 -8.98 0.59
C PRO A 119 8.86 -8.69 1.55
N ILE A 120 7.66 -9.12 1.18
CA ILE A 120 6.45 -9.06 2.02
C ILE A 120 6.09 -10.48 2.44
N THR A 121 6.03 -10.72 3.74
CA THR A 121 5.66 -12.03 4.32
C THR A 121 4.61 -11.84 5.41
N ASN A 122 3.49 -12.55 5.31
CA ASN A 122 2.36 -12.42 6.25
C ASN A 122 1.87 -10.97 6.41
N GLY A 123 1.89 -10.25 5.30
CA GLY A 123 1.55 -8.83 5.22
C GLY A 123 2.55 -7.90 5.88
N ILE A 124 3.76 -8.33 6.24
CA ILE A 124 4.77 -7.46 6.83
C ILE A 124 5.88 -7.23 5.80
N PRO A 125 6.08 -5.99 5.31
CA PRO A 125 7.21 -5.66 4.46
C PRO A 125 8.50 -5.63 5.28
N ASN A 126 9.54 -6.33 4.83
CA ASN A 126 10.87 -6.17 5.41
C ASN A 126 11.57 -4.97 4.77
N MET A 127 11.61 -3.85 5.50
CA MET A 127 12.25 -2.60 5.08
C MET A 127 13.65 -2.40 5.67
N LEU A 128 14.26 -3.46 6.23
CA LEU A 128 15.60 -3.37 6.82
C LEU A 128 16.66 -3.34 5.72
N LEU A 129 17.60 -2.42 5.89
CA LEU A 129 18.77 -2.25 5.04
C LEU A 129 20.02 -2.70 5.80
N GLN A 130 21.01 -3.23 5.08
CA GLN A 130 22.33 -3.51 5.65
C GLN A 130 23.08 -2.20 5.93
N ALA A 131 24.08 -2.25 6.81
CA ALA A 131 24.81 -1.06 7.23
C ALA A 131 25.54 -0.35 6.08
N ASP A 132 25.93 -1.09 5.04
CA ASP A 132 26.54 -0.56 3.83
C ASP A 132 25.53 0.03 2.83
N GLU A 133 24.23 -0.24 3.01
CA GLU A 133 23.13 0.24 2.17
C GLU A 133 22.50 1.57 2.65
N VAL A 134 22.82 2.06 3.86
CA VAL A 134 22.26 3.29 4.47
C VAL A 134 23.19 4.49 4.46
#